data_AF-A0A9D8UJP1-F1
#
_entry.id   AF-A0A9D8UJP1-F1
#
_cell.length_a   1.000
_cell.length_b   1.000
_cell.length_c   1.000
_cell.angle_alpha   90.00
_cell.angle_beta   90.00
_cell.angle_gamma   90.00
#
_symmetry.space_group_name_H-M   'P 1'
#
loop_
_entity.id
_entity.type
_entity.pdbx_description
1 polymer ?
#
loop_
_entity_poly.entity_id
_entity_poly.type
_entity_poly.pdbx_seq_one_letter_code
_entity_poly.pdbx_strand_id
1 'polypeptide(L)'
;MVLRELKKEDGFTLAELLMALTIVSIVLAIVSSVFLFVNRQMNAWDSNMSFYNNYEVVQNKMYNDLLAAESIMISDTSLAINDLKGTKIYSWNGKVIRLNDAELAISEVDSLSLKLNNDPLKQEMYQWSIRQKNATKIFEQDFVLHLRKPILWEPIRSINSGGN
;
A
#
# COMPACT_ATOMS: atom_id res chain seq x y z
N MET A 1 -56.40 5.40 -62.23
CA MET A 1 -56.75 4.62 -61.03
C MET A 1 -55.60 4.80 -60.05
N VAL A 2 -55.73 5.67 -59.06
CA VAL A 2 -54.67 5.95 -58.07
C VAL A 2 -55.16 5.39 -56.74
N LEU A 3 -54.59 4.26 -56.33
CA LEU A 3 -54.76 3.74 -54.98
C LEU A 3 -53.96 4.64 -54.05
N ARG A 4 -54.68 5.41 -53.23
CA ARG A 4 -54.11 6.16 -52.12
C ARG A 4 -53.98 5.15 -50.97
N GLU A 5 -52.77 4.65 -50.73
CA GLU A 5 -52.49 3.88 -49.51
C GLU A 5 -52.74 4.79 -48.30
N LEU A 6 -53.85 4.55 -47.61
CA LEU A 6 -54.11 5.08 -46.28
C LEU A 6 -53.12 4.43 -45.32
N LYS A 7 -51.98 5.08 -45.13
CA LYS A 7 -50.99 4.72 -44.12
C LYS A 7 -51.69 4.81 -42.76
N LYS A 8 -51.94 3.66 -42.14
CA LYS A 8 -52.54 3.55 -40.81
C LYS A 8 -51.49 4.00 -39.80
N GLU A 9 -51.63 5.22 -39.29
CA GLU A 9 -50.84 5.66 -38.15
C GLU A 9 -51.47 5.04 -36.90
N ASP A 10 -50.93 3.91 -36.46
CA ASP A 10 -51.27 3.33 -35.15
C ASP A 10 -50.69 4.27 -34.08
N GLY A 11 -51.50 5.21 -33.63
CA GLY A 11 -51.16 6.15 -32.56
C GLY A 11 -51.15 5.45 -31.20
N PHE A 12 -50.21 5.84 -30.33
CA PHE A 12 -50.16 5.35 -28.96
C PHE A 12 -51.34 5.88 -28.15
N THR A 13 -51.99 5.00 -27.41
CA THR A 13 -53.01 5.40 -26.44
C THR A 13 -52.35 6.06 -25.23
N LEU A 14 -53.08 6.97 -24.57
CA LEU A 14 -52.59 7.64 -23.36
C LEU A 14 -52.16 6.64 -22.28
N ALA A 15 -52.87 5.51 -22.17
CA ALA A 15 -52.59 4.46 -21.21
C ALA A 15 -51.24 3.75 -21.48
N GLU A 16 -50.93 3.46 -22.75
CA GLU A 16 -49.65 2.88 -23.15
C GLU A 16 -48.48 3.83 -22.84
N LEU A 17 -48.68 5.12 -23.08
CA LEU A 17 -47.66 6.14 -22.81
C LEU A 17 -47.40 6.30 -21.31
N LEU A 18 -48.44 6.25 -20.48
CA LEU A 18 -48.32 6.25 -19.02
C LEU A 18 -47.64 4.98 -18.50
N MET A 19 -47.96 3.82 -19.07
CA MET A 19 -47.31 2.56 -18.72
C MET A 19 -45.83 2.59 -19.06
N ALA A 20 -45.47 3.06 -20.27
CA ALA A 20 -44.09 3.21 -20.70
C ALA A 20 -43.30 4.17 -19.78
N LEU A 21 -43.87 5.33 -19.43
CA LEU A 21 -43.25 6.26 -18.49
C LEU A 21 -43.04 5.66 -17.11
N THR A 22 -44.01 4.88 -16.62
CA THR A 22 -43.91 4.20 -15.31
C THR A 22 -42.78 3.16 -15.32
N ILE A 23 -42.68 2.36 -16.38
CA ILE A 23 -41.61 1.37 -16.54
C ILE A 23 -40.25 2.07 -16.59
N VAL A 24 -40.11 3.13 -17.39
CA VAL A 24 -38.87 3.91 -17.47
C VAL A 24 -38.50 4.51 -16.12
N SER A 25 -39.46 5.04 -15.36
CA SER A 25 -39.21 5.61 -14.03
C SER A 25 -38.68 4.55 -13.04
N ILE A 26 -39.29 3.36 -13.04
CA ILE A 26 -38.83 2.23 -12.20
C ILE A 26 -37.41 1.82 -12.60
N VAL A 27 -37.14 1.70 -13.90
CA VAL A 27 -35.80 1.35 -14.41
C VAL A 27 -34.77 2.40 -14.00
N LEU A 28 -35.09 3.69 -14.12
CA LEU A 28 -34.20 4.77 -13.70
C LEU A 28 -33.93 4.75 -12.19
N ALA A 29 -34.94 4.48 -11.37
CA ALA A 29 -34.76 4.36 -9.92
C ALA A 29 -33.82 3.21 -9.56
N ILE A 30 -33.99 2.04 -10.18
CA ILE A 30 -33.11 0.88 -9.96
C ILE A 30 -31.69 1.20 -10.41
N VAL A 31 -31.50 1.72 -11.63
CA VAL A 31 -30.18 2.07 -12.17
C VAL A 31 -29.48 3.09 -11.29
N SER A 32 -30.20 4.11 -10.81
CA SER A 32 -29.63 5.12 -9.91
C SER A 32 -29.18 4.51 -8.58
N SER A 33 -29.99 3.63 -7.99
CA SER A 33 -29.63 2.94 -6.74
C SER A 33 -28.38 2.07 -6.92
N VAL A 34 -28.31 1.31 -8.01
CA VAL A 34 -27.14 0.47 -8.31
C VAL A 34 -25.90 1.33 -8.54
N PHE A 35 -26.02 2.42 -9.30
CA PHE A 35 -24.91 3.33 -9.57
C PHE A 35 -24.36 3.96 -8.28
N LEU A 36 -25.23 4.44 -7.39
CA LEU A 36 -24.82 4.99 -6.10
C LEU A 36 -24.15 3.95 -5.21
N PHE A 37 -24.67 2.72 -5.20
CA PHE A 37 -24.07 1.62 -4.46
C PHE A 37 -22.66 1.29 -4.98
N VAL A 38 -22.51 1.13 -6.30
CA VAL A 38 -21.22 0.82 -6.93
C VAL A 38 -20.20 1.92 -6.66
N ASN A 39 -20.58 3.19 -6.83
CA ASN A 39 -19.65 4.30 -6.55
C ASN A 39 -19.20 4.34 -5.09
N ARG A 40 -20.11 4.10 -4.14
CA ARG A 40 -19.73 4.01 -2.72
C ARG A 40 -18.78 2.86 -2.46
N GLN A 41 -19.04 1.69 -3.06
CA GLN A 41 -18.22 0.51 -2.88
C GLN A 41 -16.83 0.68 -3.51
N MET A 42 -16.76 1.32 -4.68
CA MET A 42 -15.50 1.61 -5.38
C MET A 42 -14.65 2.60 -4.59
N ASN A 43 -15.23 3.71 -4.11
CA ASN A 43 -14.52 4.67 -3.27
C ASN A 43 -14.00 4.04 -1.97
N ALA A 44 -14.81 3.18 -1.34
CA ALA A 44 -14.39 2.47 -0.13
C ALA A 44 -13.27 1.47 -0.42
N TRP A 45 -13.30 0.80 -1.56
CA TRP A 45 -12.22 -0.09 -1.99
C TRP A 45 -10.95 0.70 -2.27
N ASP A 46 -11.00 1.77 -3.05
CA ASP A 46 -9.82 2.59 -3.38
C ASP A 46 -9.13 3.12 -2.12
N SER A 47 -9.90 3.63 -1.14
CA SER A 47 -9.37 4.06 0.15
C SER A 47 -8.70 2.91 0.92
N ASN A 48 -9.34 1.73 0.98
CA ASN A 48 -8.75 0.56 1.64
C ASN A 48 -7.49 0.06 0.92
N MET A 49 -7.49 0.05 -0.41
CA MET A 49 -6.37 -0.41 -1.21
C MET A 49 -5.18 0.54 -1.04
N SER A 50 -5.42 1.84 -1.07
CA SER A 50 -4.40 2.86 -0.79
C SER A 50 -3.81 2.68 0.60
N PHE A 51 -4.66 2.45 1.62
CA PHE A 51 -4.22 2.20 3.00
C PHE A 51 -3.22 1.04 3.10
N TYR A 52 -3.53 -0.13 2.53
CA TYR A 52 -2.63 -1.30 2.59
C TYR A 52 -1.43 -1.17 1.64
N ASN A 53 -1.58 -0.54 0.48
CA ASN A 53 -0.46 -0.37 -0.46
C ASN A 53 0.59 0.59 0.10
N ASN A 54 0.18 1.70 0.70
CA ASN A 54 1.10 2.63 1.36
C ASN A 54 1.91 1.94 2.47
N TYR A 55 1.26 1.07 3.24
CA TYR A 55 1.91 0.24 4.25
C TYR A 55 3.00 -0.66 3.64
N GLU A 56 2.62 -1.44 2.63
CA GLU A 56 3.51 -2.39 1.94
C GLU A 56 4.71 -1.70 1.29
N VAL A 57 4.51 -0.53 0.68
CA VAL A 57 5.61 0.25 0.09
C VAL A 57 6.63 0.66 1.16
N VAL A 58 6.16 1.17 2.29
CA VAL A 58 7.04 1.56 3.41
C VAL A 58 7.77 0.34 3.96
N GLN A 59 7.04 -0.75 4.25
CA GLN A 59 7.61 -1.96 4.80
C GLN A 59 8.67 -2.55 3.88
N ASN A 60 8.34 -2.81 2.62
CA ASN A 60 9.26 -3.47 1.68
C ASN A 60 10.50 -2.62 1.44
N LYS A 61 10.33 -1.29 1.35
CA LYS A 61 11.46 -0.40 1.17
C LYS A 61 12.36 -0.35 2.39
N MET A 62 11.78 -0.22 3.58
CA MET A 62 12.54 -0.22 4.82
C MET A 62 13.24 -1.57 5.07
N TYR A 63 12.56 -2.69 4.82
CA TYR A 63 13.14 -4.03 4.92
C TYR A 63 14.36 -4.20 4.00
N ASN A 64 14.23 -3.80 2.73
CA ASN A 64 15.33 -3.89 1.77
C ASN A 64 16.50 -2.98 2.13
N ASP A 65 16.21 -1.78 2.65
CA ASP A 65 17.26 -0.85 3.08
C ASP A 65 17.98 -1.32 4.35
N LEU A 66 17.26 -1.91 5.31
CA LEU A 66 17.84 -2.53 6.50
C LEU A 66 18.70 -3.75 6.16
N LEU A 67 18.27 -4.54 5.16
CA LEU A 67 19.06 -5.68 4.67
C LEU A 67 20.38 -5.27 4.01
N ALA A 68 20.40 -4.12 3.33
CA ALA A 68 21.59 -3.58 2.67
C ALA A 68 22.43 -2.68 3.60
N ALA A 69 22.00 -2.47 4.84
CA ALA A 69 22.66 -1.54 5.75
C ALA A 69 24.01 -2.10 6.23
N GLU A 70 25.05 -1.28 6.12
CA GLU A 70 26.34 -1.53 6.78
C GLU A 70 26.34 -1.00 8.21
N SER A 71 25.73 0.17 8.40
CA SER A 71 25.54 0.76 9.72
C SER A 71 24.21 1.50 9.80
N ILE A 72 23.67 1.54 11.01
CA ILE A 72 22.38 2.14 11.30
C ILE A 72 22.55 3.06 12.51
N MET A 73 22.11 4.30 12.38
CA MET A 73 22.02 5.26 13.48
C MET A 73 20.57 5.59 13.75
N ILE A 74 20.18 5.50 15.02
CA ILE A 74 18.80 5.58 15.46
C ILE A 74 18.66 6.78 16.40
N SER A 75 17.62 7.57 16.20
CA SER A 75 17.16 8.64 17.08
C SER A 75 15.66 8.47 17.34
N ASP A 76 15.10 9.28 18.25
CA ASP A 76 13.69 9.20 18.65
C ASP A 76 12.72 9.42 17.47
N THR A 77 13.13 10.20 16.47
CA THR A 77 12.30 10.59 15.32
C THR A 77 12.94 10.34 13.96
N SER A 78 14.11 9.70 13.92
CA SER A 78 14.82 9.45 12.66
C SER A 78 15.67 8.19 12.70
N LEU A 79 15.80 7.55 11.54
CA LEU A 79 16.67 6.42 11.28
C LEU A 79 17.58 6.77 10.10
N ALA A 80 18.88 6.85 10.34
CA ALA A 80 19.87 6.99 9.28
C ALA A 80 20.46 5.61 8.99
N ILE A 81 20.27 5.14 7.76
CA ILE A 81 20.82 3.90 7.23
C ILE A 81 21.97 4.26 6.30
N ASN A 82 23.17 3.76 6.59
CA ASN A 82 24.32 3.88 5.70
C ASN A 82 24.50 2.57 4.94
N ASP A 83 24.48 2.67 3.61
CA ASP A 83 24.79 1.61 2.66
C ASP A 83 26.00 2.08 1.81
N LEU A 84 26.61 1.16 1.07
CA LEU A 84 27.67 1.42 0.08
C LEU A 84 27.31 2.51 -0.94
N LYS A 85 26.01 2.75 -1.16
CA LYS A 85 25.47 3.74 -2.11
C LYS A 85 25.24 5.13 -1.50
N GLY A 86 25.38 5.27 -0.18
CA GLY A 86 25.17 6.53 0.54
C GLY A 86 24.16 6.41 1.69
N THR A 87 23.95 7.54 2.37
CA THR A 87 23.09 7.63 3.56
C THR A 87 21.63 7.86 3.17
N LYS A 88 20.73 7.05 3.74
CA LYS A 88 19.28 7.17 3.64
C LYS A 88 18.74 7.56 5.01
N ILE A 89 18.10 8.72 5.09
CA ILE A 89 17.55 9.27 6.33
C ILE A 89 16.03 9.14 6.28
N TYR A 90 15.51 8.23 7.09
CA TYR A 90 14.09 8.14 7.38
C TYR A 90 13.77 9.08 8.53
N SER A 91 12.79 9.97 8.37
CA SER A 91 12.26 10.80 9.45
C SER A 91 10.76 10.62 9.56
N TRP A 92 10.25 10.61 10.80
CA TRP A 92 8.83 10.48 11.09
C TRP A 92 8.36 11.58 12.04
N ASN A 93 7.31 12.30 11.63
CA ASN A 93 6.61 13.30 12.45
C ASN A 93 5.24 12.76 12.90
N GLY A 94 5.19 11.48 13.26
CA GLY A 94 3.97 10.85 13.73
C GLY A 94 2.79 10.94 12.76
N LYS A 95 2.96 11.26 11.47
CA LYS A 95 1.94 11.18 10.41
C LYS A 95 2.58 10.75 9.11
N VAL A 96 3.56 11.51 8.64
CA VAL A 96 4.28 11.23 7.39
C VAL A 96 5.65 10.66 7.67
N ILE A 97 6.05 9.69 6.85
CA ILE A 97 7.41 9.16 6.78
C ILE A 97 8.08 9.81 5.59
N ARG A 98 9.24 10.41 5.82
CA ARG A 98 10.07 10.99 4.77
C ARG A 98 11.36 10.22 4.65
N LEU A 99 11.82 10.07 3.42
CA LEU A 99 13.13 9.54 3.08
C LEU A 99 13.91 10.64 2.37
N ASN A 100 15.02 11.07 2.95
CA ASN A 100 15.84 12.15 2.41
C ASN A 100 14.96 13.38 2.07
N ASP A 101 14.11 13.77 3.01
CA ASP A 101 13.13 14.86 2.92
C ASP A 101 12.00 14.71 1.89
N ALA A 102 11.96 13.62 1.12
CA ALA A 102 10.86 13.29 0.23
C ALA A 102 9.83 12.39 0.93
N GLU A 103 8.54 12.68 0.77
CA GLU A 103 7.47 11.86 1.37
C GLU A 103 7.43 10.48 0.72
N LEU A 104 7.53 9.43 1.55
CA LEU A 104 7.57 8.05 1.08
C LEU A 104 6.17 7.48 0.85
N ALA A 105 5.16 8.03 1.54
CA ALA A 105 3.78 7.57 1.50
C ALA A 105 2.85 8.69 1.00
N ILE A 106 1.94 8.35 0.10
CA ILE A 106 0.95 9.27 -0.46
C ILE A 106 -0.27 9.27 0.46
N SER A 107 -0.31 10.21 1.41
CA SER A 107 -1.46 10.60 2.25
C SER A 107 -2.16 9.51 3.09
N GLU A 108 -2.67 9.91 4.26
CA GLU A 108 -3.51 9.12 5.19
C GLU A 108 -2.81 8.13 6.16
N VAL A 109 -1.54 8.33 6.49
CA VAL A 109 -0.93 7.66 7.64
C VAL A 109 -0.98 8.60 8.85
N ASP A 110 -1.70 8.21 9.90
CA ASP A 110 -1.82 9.04 11.12
C ASP A 110 -0.67 8.84 12.11
N SER A 111 0.16 7.80 11.98
CA SER A 111 1.40 7.63 12.75
C SER A 111 2.18 6.41 12.29
N LEU A 112 3.42 6.60 11.81
CA LEU A 112 4.42 5.53 11.73
C LEU A 112 5.38 5.65 12.91
N SER A 113 5.54 4.59 13.70
CA SER A 113 6.48 4.56 14.82
C SER A 113 7.39 3.36 14.75
N LEU A 114 8.69 3.62 14.69
CA LEU A 114 9.73 2.61 14.60
C LEU A 114 10.31 2.36 15.99
N LYS A 115 10.17 1.15 16.53
CA LYS A 115 10.76 0.75 17.82
C LYS A 115 11.90 -0.23 17.62
N LEU A 116 13.14 0.25 17.72
CA LEU A 116 14.33 -0.58 17.68
C LEU A 116 14.68 -1.11 19.07
N ASN A 117 14.71 -2.44 19.19
CA ASN A 117 15.12 -3.11 20.41
C ASN A 117 16.63 -3.37 20.36
N ASN A 118 17.42 -2.44 20.89
CA ASN A 118 18.85 -2.62 21.08
C ASN A 118 19.10 -3.43 22.35
N ASP A 119 18.88 -4.75 22.29
CA ASP A 119 19.33 -5.64 23.34
C ASP A 119 20.83 -5.95 23.09
N PRO A 120 21.77 -5.44 23.91
CA PRO A 120 23.21 -5.59 23.68
C PRO A 120 23.68 -7.05 23.73
N LEU A 121 22.86 -7.97 24.24
CA LEU A 121 23.10 -9.41 24.24
C LEU A 121 22.69 -10.09 22.92
N LYS A 122 21.94 -9.40 22.06
CA LYS A 122 21.41 -9.88 20.78
C LYS A 122 21.84 -8.94 19.65
N GLN A 123 23.14 -8.72 19.52
CA GLN A 123 23.79 -7.86 18.52
C GLN A 123 23.50 -8.24 17.04
N GLU A 124 22.62 -9.21 16.79
CA GLU A 124 22.32 -9.79 15.49
C GLU A 124 20.84 -9.60 15.09
N MET A 125 20.04 -8.84 15.84
CA MET A 125 18.61 -8.67 15.56
C MET A 125 18.16 -7.21 15.58
N TYR A 126 17.51 -6.78 14.51
CA TYR A 126 16.77 -5.52 14.46
C TYR A 126 15.29 -5.80 14.54
N GLN A 127 14.64 -5.29 15.58
CA GLN A 127 13.18 -5.27 15.66
C GLN A 127 12.67 -3.90 15.25
N TRP A 128 11.59 -3.81 14.49
CA TRP A 128 10.87 -2.55 14.33
C TRP A 128 9.38 -2.81 14.24
N SER A 129 8.59 -1.79 14.56
CA SER A 129 7.15 -1.81 14.40
C SER A 129 6.77 -0.83 13.31
N ILE A 130 5.73 -1.13 12.55
CA ILE A 130 5.10 -0.21 11.61
C ILE A 130 3.65 -0.14 12.04
N ARG A 131 3.30 0.98 12.67
CA ARG A 131 1.89 1.30 12.95
C ARG A 131 1.38 2.17 11.82
N GLN A 132 0.13 1.98 11.43
CA GLN A 132 -0.62 2.86 10.56
C GLN A 132 -2.03 3.01 11.11
N LYS A 133 -2.48 4.25 11.19
CA LYS A 133 -3.82 4.59 11.68
C LYS A 133 -4.55 5.45 10.65
N ASN A 134 -5.84 5.19 10.50
CA ASN A 134 -6.83 6.03 9.83
C ASN A 134 -8.02 6.17 10.80
N ALA A 135 -8.94 7.11 10.56
CA ALA A 135 -10.08 7.45 11.42
C ALA A 135 -10.87 6.23 11.95
N THR A 136 -10.89 5.12 11.21
CA THR A 136 -11.64 3.90 11.57
C THR A 136 -10.78 2.66 11.78
N LYS A 137 -9.48 2.70 11.49
CA LYS A 137 -8.62 1.51 11.42
C LYS A 137 -7.25 1.77 12.04
N ILE A 138 -6.75 0.78 12.78
CA ILE A 138 -5.38 0.74 13.27
C ILE A 138 -4.80 -0.58 12.81
N PHE A 139 -3.65 -0.51 12.15
CA PHE A 139 -2.85 -1.66 11.75
C PHE A 139 -1.46 -1.50 12.37
N GLU A 140 -0.95 -2.56 12.98
CA GLU A 140 0.35 -2.56 13.62
C GLU A 140 0.96 -3.94 13.44
N GLN A 141 2.21 -3.97 12.97
CA GLN A 141 2.95 -5.21 12.81
C GLN A 141 4.37 -5.00 13.28
N ASP A 142 4.84 -5.98 14.03
CA ASP A 142 6.23 -6.07 14.46
C ASP A 142 7.02 -6.95 13.50
N PHE A 143 8.21 -6.48 13.17
CA PHE A 143 9.15 -7.16 12.30
C PHE A 143 10.43 -7.41 13.06
N VAL A 144 11.05 -8.56 12.78
CA VAL A 144 12.36 -8.93 13.30
C VAL A 144 13.22 -9.34 12.12
N LEU A 145 14.36 -8.68 11.96
CA LEU A 145 15.39 -9.03 10.99
C LEU A 145 16.60 -9.61 11.71
N HIS A 146 16.97 -10.82 11.34
CA HIS A 146 18.23 -11.44 11.75
C HIS A 146 19.33 -11.04 10.76
N LEU A 147 20.38 -10.39 11.26
CA LEU A 147 21.57 -10.13 10.46
C LEU A 147 22.26 -11.46 10.14
N ARG A 148 22.56 -11.69 8.85
CA ARG A 148 23.41 -12.83 8.49
C ARG A 148 24.82 -12.54 8.95
N LYS A 149 25.44 -13.49 9.66
CA LYS A 149 26.89 -13.45 9.89
C LYS A 149 27.60 -13.44 8.53
N PRO A 150 28.65 -12.62 8.35
CA PRO A 150 29.47 -12.73 7.15
C PRO A 150 29.97 -14.17 7.05
N ILE A 151 29.82 -14.78 5.88
CA ILE A 151 30.44 -16.07 5.59
C ILE A 151 31.94 -15.79 5.52
N LEU A 152 32.64 -15.97 6.63
CA LEU A 152 34.10 -15.96 6.65
C LEU A 152 34.52 -17.20 5.85
N TRP A 153 34.87 -16.99 4.58
CA TRP A 153 35.54 -18.00 3.78
C TRP A 153 36.93 -18.20 4.39
N GLU A 154 37.12 -19.28 5.14
CA GLU A 154 38.46 -19.72 5.49
C GLU A 154 39.08 -20.31 4.21
N PRO A 155 40.21 -19.77 3.71
CA PRO A 155 40.87 -20.35 2.56
C PRO A 155 41.31 -21.77 2.92
N ILE A 156 40.94 -22.74 2.08
CA ILE A 156 41.45 -24.10 2.16
C ILE A 156 42.97 -23.99 2.10
N ARG A 157 43.65 -24.30 3.21
CA ARG A 157 45.12 -24.36 3.24
C ARG A 157 45.52 -25.33 2.15
N SER A 158 46.16 -24.85 1.08
CA SER A 158 46.78 -25.72 0.10
C SER A 158 47.78 -26.57 0.87
N ILE A 159 47.51 -27.87 0.96
CA ILE A 159 48.47 -28.83 1.48
C ILE A 159 49.69 -28.69 0.58
N ASN A 160 50.75 -28.05 1.08
CA ASN A 160 52.04 -28.08 0.44
C ASN A 160 52.43 -29.55 0.32
N SER A 161 52.26 -30.13 -0.87
CA SER A 161 52.94 -31.34 -1.28
C SER A 161 54.42 -31.01 -1.52
N GLY A 162 55.09 -30.55 -0.47
CA GLY A 162 56.54 -30.54 -0.36
C GLY A 162 56.93 -31.83 0.34
N GLY A 163 57.02 -32.91 -0.43
CA GLY A 163 57.52 -34.20 0.01
C GLY A 163 58.57 -34.68 -0.99
N ASN A 164 59.83 -34.49 -0.59
CA ASN A 164 61.10 -35.09 -1.03
C ASN A 164 61.17 -35.84 -2.36
#